data_AF-A0A7Y3GK93-F1
#
_entry.id   AF-A0A7Y3GK93-F1
#
_cell.length_a   1.000
_cell.length_b   1.000
_cell.length_c   1.000
_cell.angle_alpha   90.00
_cell.angle_beta   90.00
_cell.angle_gamma   90.00
#
_symmetry.space_group_name_H-M   'P 1'
#
loop_
_entity.id
_entity.type
_entity.pdbx_description
1 polymer ?
#
loop_
_entity_poly.entity_id
_entity_poly.type
_entity_poly.pdbx_seq_one_letter_code
_entity_poly.pdbx_strand_id
1 'polypeptide(L)'
;MKRLLLILILICAANPVYSQGEASNWYFGFGAGIQFDQGSGNLTVLDNGQLFTNEGCASISTNDGQLLFYTDGSTVYNRMHQVMLDGFGLYGDASSTQSAIIVPKPNDINIYYIFTVDNSLTNGNFGLNYSEVDMTLDGGLGGVTVKNINLLALCSEKISAVLKSCIDNSVWVLTFASEDGTSNVFNTYHAFEVNDTGIDTTSVKSTFPLSISDIRGYLK
;
A
#
# COMPACT_ATOMS: atom_id res chain seq x y z
N MET A 1 -38.48 27.53 -19.86
CA MET A 1 -37.27 26.92 -20.48
C MET A 1 -35.97 27.46 -19.87
N LYS A 2 -35.67 28.78 -19.92
CA LYS A 2 -34.41 29.33 -19.36
C LYS A 2 -34.18 29.05 -17.85
N ARG A 3 -35.23 29.13 -17.02
CA ARG A 3 -35.15 28.80 -15.58
C ARG A 3 -34.90 27.31 -15.32
N LEU A 4 -35.48 26.43 -16.15
CA LEU A 4 -35.28 24.98 -16.06
C LEU A 4 -33.83 24.61 -16.43
N LEU A 5 -33.28 25.27 -17.47
CA LEU A 5 -31.90 25.12 -17.88
C LEU A 5 -30.92 25.60 -16.79
N LEU A 6 -31.22 26.71 -16.11
CA LEU A 6 -30.41 27.21 -15.00
C LEU A 6 -30.39 26.25 -13.80
N ILE A 7 -31.55 25.68 -13.45
CA ILE A 7 -31.66 24.67 -12.38
C ILE A 7 -30.87 23.42 -12.75
N LEU A 8 -30.94 22.98 -14.02
CA LEU A 8 -30.18 21.83 -14.51
C LEU A 8 -28.66 22.08 -14.44
N ILE A 9 -28.20 23.29 -14.78
CA ILE A 9 -26.78 23.69 -14.69
C ILE A 9 -26.30 23.71 -13.23
N LEU A 10 -27.12 24.24 -12.30
CA LEU A 10 -26.78 24.25 -10.87
C LEU A 10 -26.73 22.84 -10.27
N ILE A 11 -27.60 21.92 -10.71
CA ILE A 11 -27.58 20.52 -10.29
C ILE A 11 -26.34 19.80 -10.84
N CYS A 12 -25.95 20.05 -12.09
CA CYS A 12 -24.73 19.48 -12.68
C CYS A 12 -23.44 20.10 -12.10
N ALA A 13 -23.47 21.34 -11.60
CA ALA A 13 -22.34 21.99 -10.96
C ALA A 13 -22.17 21.62 -9.48
N ALA A 14 -23.17 20.99 -8.86
CA ALA A 14 -23.15 20.54 -7.47
C ALA A 14 -22.61 19.10 -7.31
N ASN A 15 -21.98 18.53 -8.34
CA ASN A 15 -21.34 17.22 -8.19
C ASN A 15 -20.19 17.34 -7.19
N PRO A 16 -20.18 16.55 -6.10
CA PRO A 16 -19.06 16.54 -5.18
C PRO A 16 -17.81 16.14 -5.96
N VAL A 17 -16.78 16.98 -5.89
CA VAL A 17 -15.45 16.58 -6.32
C VAL A 17 -14.98 15.57 -5.28
N TYR A 18 -14.72 14.34 -5.71
CA TYR A 18 -14.10 13.35 -4.84
C TYR A 18 -12.68 13.84 -4.54
N SER A 19 -12.41 14.07 -3.26
CA SER A 19 -11.05 14.35 -2.79
C SER A 19 -10.20 13.10 -3.03
N GLN A 20 -9.00 13.27 -3.59
CA GLN A 20 -8.03 12.21 -3.88
C GLN A 20 -6.89 12.29 -2.87
N GLY A 21 -7.24 12.52 -1.60
CA GLY A 21 -6.30 12.86 -0.54
C GLY A 21 -5.50 11.68 -0.01
N GLU A 22 -5.78 10.46 -0.44
CA GLU A 22 -5.16 9.23 0.10
C GLU A 22 -3.64 9.24 -0.05
N ALA A 23 -3.12 9.96 -1.05
CA ALA A 23 -1.69 10.18 -1.29
C ALA A 23 -1.18 11.56 -0.84
N SER A 24 -1.89 12.27 0.05
CA SER A 24 -1.51 13.63 0.48
C SER A 24 -0.28 13.68 1.38
N ASN A 25 0.02 12.63 2.15
CA ASN A 25 1.15 12.62 3.08
C ASN A 25 2.16 11.55 2.67
N TRP A 26 3.42 11.96 2.50
CA TRP A 26 4.52 11.10 2.11
C TRP A 26 5.57 11.14 3.22
N TYR A 27 5.84 10.02 3.86
CA TYR A 27 6.91 9.87 4.84
C TYR A 27 7.93 8.86 4.32
N PHE A 28 9.22 9.24 4.33
CA PHE A 28 10.28 8.46 3.68
C PHE A 28 11.67 8.76 4.26
N GLY A 29 12.61 7.85 4.03
CA GLY A 29 14.03 8.05 4.35
C GLY A 29 14.30 8.18 5.85
N PHE A 30 15.10 9.20 6.22
CA PHE A 30 15.61 9.45 7.58
C PHE A 30 14.82 10.57 8.27
N GLY A 31 13.55 10.29 8.59
CA GLY A 31 12.64 11.24 9.26
C GLY A 31 12.02 12.32 8.38
N ALA A 32 12.24 12.27 7.06
CA ALA A 32 11.70 13.25 6.12
C ALA A 32 10.24 12.97 5.79
N GLY A 33 9.51 14.04 5.43
CA GLY A 33 8.20 13.91 4.83
C GLY A 33 7.79 15.14 4.02
N ILE A 34 6.75 14.95 3.23
CA ILE A 34 6.13 15.97 2.39
C ILE A 34 4.62 15.83 2.50
N GLN A 35 3.92 16.95 2.65
CA GLN A 35 2.47 17.02 2.58
C GLN A 35 2.02 17.86 1.40
N PHE A 36 1.08 17.31 0.62
CA PHE A 36 0.39 17.97 -0.47
C PHE A 36 -1.00 18.41 -0.02
N ASP A 37 -1.21 19.71 0.06
CA ASP A 37 -2.54 20.28 0.29
C ASP A 37 -3.29 20.36 -1.05
N GLN A 38 -4.29 19.49 -1.23
CA GLN A 38 -5.07 19.46 -2.46
C GLN A 38 -5.98 20.67 -2.64
N GLY A 39 -6.39 21.32 -1.55
CA GLY A 39 -7.27 22.49 -1.61
C GLY A 39 -6.53 23.74 -2.09
N SER A 40 -5.28 23.92 -1.64
CA SER A 40 -4.47 25.09 -2.01
C SER A 40 -3.45 24.82 -3.12
N GLY A 41 -3.13 23.55 -3.41
CA GLY A 41 -2.05 23.14 -4.32
C GLY A 41 -0.65 23.36 -3.74
N ASN A 42 -0.54 23.70 -2.45
CA ASN A 42 0.72 23.96 -1.79
C ASN A 42 1.38 22.66 -1.30
N LEU A 43 2.70 22.75 -1.13
CA LEU A 43 3.53 21.70 -0.56
C LEU A 43 4.12 22.17 0.76
N THR A 44 4.07 21.30 1.78
CA THR A 44 4.70 21.53 3.08
C THR A 44 5.76 20.46 3.32
N VAL A 45 6.95 20.88 3.75
CA VAL A 45 8.01 19.97 4.21
C VAL A 45 7.71 19.57 5.65
N LEU A 46 7.86 18.29 5.95
CA LEU A 46 7.67 17.69 7.27
C LEU A 46 8.99 17.10 7.77
N ASP A 47 9.30 17.32 9.04
CA ASP A 47 10.53 16.86 9.71
C ASP A 47 10.23 16.01 10.96
N ASN A 48 8.98 15.57 11.10
CA ASN A 48 8.48 14.79 12.24
C ASN A 48 8.36 13.28 11.96
N GLY A 49 8.82 12.82 10.79
CA GLY A 49 8.81 11.40 10.42
C GLY A 49 9.67 10.56 11.35
N GLN A 50 9.31 9.30 11.50
CA GLN A 50 10.04 8.34 12.37
C GLN A 50 10.73 7.22 11.61
N LEU A 51 10.57 7.17 10.27
CA LEU A 51 11.26 6.18 9.47
C LEU A 51 12.77 6.43 9.49
N PHE A 52 13.53 5.34 9.45
CA PHE A 52 14.97 5.35 9.26
C PHE A 52 15.32 4.24 8.25
N THR A 53 15.00 4.48 6.98
CA THR A 53 15.10 3.49 5.90
C THR A 53 15.91 4.03 4.73
N ASN A 54 16.59 3.15 3.99
CA ASN A 54 17.38 3.52 2.81
C ASN A 54 16.54 3.51 1.53
N GLU A 55 15.54 2.64 1.47
CA GLU A 55 14.83 2.33 0.23
C GLU A 55 13.30 2.46 0.39
N GLY A 56 12.60 1.33 0.47
CA GLY A 56 11.14 1.29 0.43
C GLY A 56 10.47 1.90 1.67
N CYS A 57 9.34 2.53 1.42
CA CYS A 57 8.40 3.01 2.42
C CYS A 57 7.01 3.19 1.78
N ALA A 58 5.97 3.16 2.60
CA ALA A 58 4.60 3.45 2.19
C ALA A 58 3.93 4.39 3.20
N SER A 59 3.00 5.22 2.72
CA SER A 59 2.16 6.10 3.54
C SER A 59 0.75 6.06 2.98
N ILE A 60 -0.25 6.17 3.85
CA ILE A 60 -1.65 6.27 3.44
C ILE A 60 -2.37 7.34 4.26
N SER A 61 -3.25 8.07 3.59
CA SER A 61 -4.09 9.12 4.18
C SER A 61 -5.57 8.80 3.97
N THR A 62 -6.44 9.51 4.67
CA THR A 62 -7.87 9.52 4.36
C THR A 62 -8.12 10.17 2.99
N ASN A 63 -9.32 9.98 2.46
CA ASN A 63 -9.82 10.72 1.30
C ASN A 63 -9.68 12.25 1.46
N ASP A 64 -9.80 12.77 2.68
CA ASP A 64 -9.63 14.20 3.00
C ASP A 64 -8.15 14.62 3.22
N GLY A 65 -7.20 13.72 2.97
CA GLY A 65 -5.77 14.03 3.06
C GLY A 65 -5.18 14.04 4.47
N GLN A 66 -5.89 13.49 5.46
CA GLN A 66 -5.36 13.33 6.81
C GLN A 66 -4.52 12.07 6.90
N LEU A 67 -3.31 12.16 7.46
CA LEU A 67 -2.45 10.99 7.64
C LEU A 67 -3.18 9.93 8.49
N LEU A 68 -3.13 8.67 8.03
CA LEU A 68 -3.57 7.52 8.82
C LEU A 68 -2.37 6.82 9.44
N PHE A 69 -1.46 6.34 8.61
CA PHE A 69 -0.23 5.67 9.04
C PHE A 69 0.80 5.59 7.90
N TYR A 70 2.03 5.26 8.26
CA TYR A 70 3.14 5.04 7.34
C TYR A 70 4.09 3.96 7.86
N THR A 71 4.88 3.36 6.98
CA THR A 71 5.75 2.23 7.32
C THR A 71 6.94 2.13 6.38
N ASP A 72 8.03 1.56 6.87
CA ASP A 72 9.17 1.08 6.06
C ASP A 72 9.03 -0.40 5.68
N GLY A 73 7.91 -1.05 6.02
CA GLY A 73 7.67 -2.48 5.84
C GLY A 73 8.05 -3.34 7.04
N SER A 74 8.77 -2.82 8.03
CA SER A 74 9.09 -3.54 9.27
C SER A 74 8.34 -2.98 10.49
N THR A 75 8.18 -1.65 10.54
CA THR A 75 7.46 -0.94 11.62
C THR A 75 6.39 -0.01 11.04
N VAL A 76 5.19 -0.06 11.60
CA VAL A 76 4.06 0.81 11.26
C VAL A 76 3.96 1.92 12.30
N TYR A 77 3.95 3.16 11.84
CA TYR A 77 3.74 4.35 12.65
C TYR A 77 2.37 4.95 12.37
N ASN A 78 1.61 5.25 13.42
CA ASN A 78 0.31 5.90 13.32
C ASN A 78 0.46 7.40 13.01
N ARG A 79 -0.68 8.08 12.82
CA ARG A 79 -0.73 9.53 12.56
C ARG A 79 -0.14 10.43 13.65
N MET A 80 0.08 9.91 14.86
CA MET A 80 0.73 10.63 15.95
C MET A 80 2.24 10.40 15.98
N HIS A 81 2.81 9.76 14.95
CA HIS A 81 4.22 9.41 14.88
C HIS A 81 4.67 8.44 15.98
N GLN A 82 3.73 7.65 16.51
CA GLN A 82 4.00 6.60 17.47
C GLN A 82 3.91 5.24 16.78
N VAL A 83 4.65 4.25 17.27
CA VAL A 83 4.49 2.87 16.79
C VAL A 83 3.03 2.45 17.00
N MET A 84 2.37 2.02 15.92
CA MET A 84 0.98 1.57 15.94
C MET A 84 0.83 0.35 16.86
N LEU A 85 -0.37 0.14 17.42
CA LEU A 85 -0.66 -1.07 18.20
C LEU A 85 -0.32 -2.32 17.37
N ASP A 86 0.52 -3.19 17.93
CA ASP A 86 1.06 -4.37 17.25
C ASP A 86 1.75 -4.08 15.91
N GLY A 87 2.19 -2.84 15.67
CA GLY A 87 2.77 -2.37 14.41
C GLY A 87 4.23 -2.74 14.15
N PHE A 88 4.91 -3.43 15.07
CA PHE A 88 6.32 -3.82 14.92
C PHE A 88 6.47 -5.27 14.42
N GLY A 89 7.56 -5.54 13.69
CA GLY A 89 7.96 -6.90 13.30
C GLY A 89 7.25 -7.42 12.05
N LEU A 90 6.88 -6.55 11.12
CA LEU A 90 6.45 -6.95 9.79
C LEU A 90 7.65 -7.47 8.98
N TYR A 91 7.40 -8.31 7.98
CA TYR A 91 8.43 -8.98 7.17
C TYR A 91 8.86 -8.21 5.91
N GLY A 92 8.78 -6.88 5.92
CA GLY A 92 9.53 -6.05 4.97
C GLY A 92 10.95 -5.77 5.48
N ASP A 93 11.80 -5.22 4.61
CA ASP A 93 13.19 -4.84 4.95
C ASP A 93 13.53 -3.43 4.42
N ALA A 94 14.26 -2.66 5.22
CA ALA A 94 14.65 -1.28 4.93
C ALA A 94 15.56 -1.09 3.69
N SER A 95 16.09 -2.18 3.15
CA SER A 95 16.88 -2.23 1.92
C SER A 95 16.18 -3.06 0.83
N SER A 96 14.85 -3.17 0.87
CA SER A 96 14.03 -3.60 -0.27
C SER A 96 13.52 -2.40 -1.05
N THR A 97 13.66 -2.44 -2.38
CA THR A 97 13.33 -1.29 -3.25
C THR A 97 11.85 -0.87 -3.21
N GLN A 98 10.96 -1.79 -2.85
CA GLN A 98 9.53 -1.53 -2.60
C GLN A 98 9.02 -2.27 -1.36
N SER A 99 9.74 -2.14 -0.24
CA SER A 99 9.53 -2.88 1.03
C SER A 99 8.08 -3.02 1.52
N ALA A 100 7.20 -2.07 1.19
CA ALA A 100 5.78 -2.15 1.46
C ALA A 100 4.90 -1.47 0.41
N ILE A 101 3.67 -1.95 0.27
CA ILE A 101 2.55 -1.23 -0.36
C ILE A 101 1.30 -1.38 0.50
N ILE A 102 0.53 -0.28 0.63
CA ILE A 102 -0.69 -0.24 1.43
C ILE A 102 -1.89 -0.25 0.48
N VAL A 103 -2.83 -1.16 0.71
CA VAL A 103 -4.05 -1.31 -0.10
C VAL A 103 -5.27 -1.24 0.81
N PRO A 104 -6.21 -0.30 0.61
CA PRO A 104 -7.46 -0.29 1.36
C PRO A 104 -8.31 -1.51 1.00
N LYS A 105 -9.03 -2.07 1.99
CA LYS A 105 -10.01 -3.11 1.71
C LYS A 105 -11.22 -2.50 1.00
N PRO A 106 -11.62 -3.01 -0.17
CA PRO A 106 -12.79 -2.51 -0.87
C PRO A 106 -14.04 -2.55 0.01
N ASN A 107 -14.83 -1.47 -0.01
CA ASN A 107 -16.07 -1.30 0.75
C ASN A 107 -15.93 -1.35 2.29
N ASP A 108 -14.71 -1.24 2.83
CA ASP A 108 -14.46 -1.12 4.26
C ASP A 108 -13.44 0.00 4.52
N ILE A 109 -13.92 1.14 5.04
CA ILE A 109 -13.09 2.32 5.24
C ILE A 109 -12.08 2.18 6.39
N ASN A 110 -12.23 1.16 7.25
CA ASN A 110 -11.39 1.01 8.42
C ASN A 110 -10.27 -0.02 8.23
N ILE A 111 -10.37 -0.88 7.22
CA ILE A 111 -9.44 -1.99 7.03
C ILE A 111 -8.46 -1.70 5.89
N TYR A 112 -7.18 -1.88 6.19
CA TYR A 112 -6.08 -1.72 5.24
C TYR A 112 -5.18 -2.95 5.27
N TYR A 113 -4.64 -3.31 4.12
CA TYR A 113 -3.64 -4.37 3.99
C TYR A 113 -2.27 -3.75 3.73
N ILE A 114 -1.27 -4.18 4.48
CA ILE A 114 0.14 -3.88 4.22
C ILE A 114 0.75 -5.12 3.59
N PHE A 115 1.09 -5.05 2.31
CA PHE A 115 1.88 -6.08 1.66
C PHE A 115 3.34 -5.74 1.78
N THR A 116 4.17 -6.71 2.15
CA THR A 116 5.59 -6.54 2.33
C THR A 116 6.37 -7.53 1.47
N VAL A 117 7.50 -7.06 0.96
CA VAL A 117 8.52 -7.87 0.27
C VAL A 117 9.85 -7.62 0.95
N ASP A 118 10.72 -8.62 0.89
CA ASP A 118 12.02 -8.64 1.55
C ASP A 118 13.16 -8.74 0.50
N ASN A 119 14.37 -8.32 0.86
CA ASN A 119 15.52 -8.19 -0.04
C ASN A 119 16.44 -9.42 -0.04
N SER A 120 16.13 -10.49 0.68
CA SER A 120 16.94 -11.73 0.77
C SER A 120 18.37 -11.58 1.30
N LEU A 121 18.85 -10.36 1.56
CA LEU A 121 20.26 -10.04 1.77
C LEU A 121 20.65 -10.04 3.25
N THR A 122 19.71 -9.77 4.16
CA THR A 122 20.07 -9.42 5.54
C THR A 122 19.56 -10.32 6.65
N ASN A 123 18.47 -11.09 6.54
CA ASN A 123 17.99 -11.93 7.67
C ASN A 123 17.12 -13.14 7.26
N GLY A 124 17.31 -13.66 6.05
CA GLY A 124 16.38 -14.61 5.42
C GLY A 124 15.61 -13.93 4.28
N ASN A 125 14.79 -14.70 3.57
CA ASN A 125 13.85 -14.16 2.60
C ASN A 125 12.46 -14.65 3.01
N PHE A 126 11.60 -13.73 3.43
CA PHE A 126 10.23 -14.05 3.83
C PHE A 126 9.24 -14.00 2.65
N GLY A 127 9.70 -13.61 1.45
CA GLY A 127 8.89 -13.52 0.24
C GLY A 127 7.80 -12.45 0.34
N LEU A 128 6.65 -12.71 -0.27
CA LEU A 128 5.51 -11.82 -0.25
C LEU A 128 4.61 -12.17 0.93
N ASN A 129 4.38 -11.20 1.82
CA ASN A 129 3.48 -11.35 2.96
C ASN A 129 2.46 -10.21 2.98
N TYR A 130 1.35 -10.41 3.69
CA TYR A 130 0.46 -9.31 4.04
C TYR A 130 0.16 -9.27 5.54
N SER A 131 -0.20 -8.08 6.02
CA SER A 131 -0.73 -7.83 7.35
C SER A 131 -2.00 -6.99 7.24
N GLU A 132 -2.95 -7.17 8.15
CA GLU A 132 -4.20 -6.41 8.24
C GLU A 132 -4.10 -5.36 9.34
N VAL A 133 -4.48 -4.12 9.00
CA VAL A 133 -4.61 -2.99 9.91
C VAL A 133 -6.08 -2.65 10.06
N ASP A 134 -6.55 -2.56 11.31
CA ASP A 134 -7.87 -2.05 11.66
C ASP A 134 -7.73 -0.67 12.31
N MET A 135 -8.21 0.36 11.61
CA MET A 135 -8.15 1.75 12.04
C MET A 135 -9.14 2.10 13.17
N THR A 136 -10.06 1.21 13.55
CA THR A 136 -10.98 1.42 14.68
C THR A 136 -10.30 1.20 16.04
N LEU A 137 -9.15 0.55 16.07
CA LEU A 137 -8.40 0.25 17.28
C LEU A 137 -7.67 1.46 17.85
N ASP A 138 -7.25 1.35 19.11
CA ASP A 138 -6.45 2.35 19.84
C ASP A 138 -7.00 3.78 19.73
N GLY A 139 -8.31 3.95 19.92
CA GLY A 139 -8.97 5.26 19.82
C GLY A 139 -8.91 5.89 18.43
N GLY A 140 -8.85 5.07 17.38
CA GLY A 140 -8.73 5.50 16.00
C GLY A 140 -7.29 5.65 15.51
N LEU A 141 -6.28 5.28 16.30
CA LEU A 141 -4.87 5.29 15.89
C LEU A 141 -4.46 4.01 15.14
N GLY A 142 -5.34 3.01 15.14
CA GLY A 142 -5.19 1.77 14.40
C GLY A 142 -4.36 0.72 15.12
N GLY A 143 -4.49 -0.52 14.67
CA GLY A 143 -3.71 -1.66 15.15
C GLY A 143 -3.60 -2.76 14.11
N VAL A 144 -2.48 -3.48 14.11
CA VAL A 144 -2.28 -4.65 13.25
C VAL A 144 -2.96 -5.87 13.88
N THR A 145 -4.01 -6.37 13.24
CA THR A 145 -4.85 -7.48 13.76
C THR A 145 -4.38 -8.86 13.28
N VAL A 146 -3.86 -8.91 12.05
CA VAL A 146 -3.29 -10.10 11.43
C VAL A 146 -1.94 -9.71 10.86
N LYS A 147 -0.91 -10.53 11.09
CA LYS A 147 0.47 -10.16 10.76
C LYS A 147 1.17 -11.25 9.97
N ASN A 148 1.88 -10.84 8.93
CA ASN A 148 2.82 -11.66 8.17
C ASN A 148 2.22 -12.97 7.61
N ILE A 149 1.03 -12.89 7.02
CA ILE A 149 0.46 -14.04 6.30
C ILE A 149 1.19 -14.17 4.98
N ASN A 150 1.87 -15.31 4.79
CA ASN A 150 2.66 -15.59 3.61
C ASN A 150 1.78 -15.92 2.40
N LEU A 151 2.06 -15.27 1.27
CA LEU A 151 1.42 -15.51 -0.03
C LEU A 151 2.36 -16.25 -0.99
N LEU A 152 3.65 -15.90 -0.95
CA LEU A 152 4.71 -16.58 -1.69
C LEU A 152 5.94 -16.69 -0.79
N ALA A 153 6.59 -17.86 -0.78
CA ALA A 153 7.78 -18.07 0.04
C ALA A 153 8.98 -17.26 -0.47
N LEU A 154 9.11 -17.10 -1.79
CA LEU A 154 10.11 -16.26 -2.44
C LEU A 154 9.46 -15.43 -3.56
N CYS A 155 9.85 -14.17 -3.64
CA CYS A 155 9.54 -13.27 -4.75
C CYS A 155 10.69 -12.27 -4.95
N SER A 156 10.63 -11.49 -6.02
CA SER A 156 11.46 -10.30 -6.18
C SER A 156 10.94 -9.15 -5.32
N GLU A 157 11.71 -8.07 -5.20
CA GLU A 157 11.29 -6.84 -4.50
C GLU A 157 10.22 -6.04 -5.28
N LYS A 158 9.86 -6.51 -6.47
CA LYS A 158 8.96 -5.82 -7.39
C LYS A 158 7.52 -6.09 -6.99
N ILE A 159 6.83 -5.05 -6.51
CA ILE A 159 5.41 -5.13 -6.12
C ILE A 159 4.65 -3.90 -6.63
N SER A 160 3.42 -4.08 -7.10
CA SER A 160 2.53 -2.97 -7.46
C SER A 160 1.09 -3.31 -7.08
N ALA A 161 0.24 -2.30 -6.97
CA ALA A 161 -1.19 -2.46 -6.78
C ALA A 161 -1.94 -1.59 -7.78
N VAL A 162 -2.92 -2.16 -8.47
CA VAL A 162 -3.71 -1.47 -9.49
C VAL A 162 -5.19 -1.80 -9.36
N LEU A 163 -6.05 -0.83 -9.62
CA LEU A 163 -7.49 -1.04 -9.64
C LEU A 163 -7.84 -2.09 -10.69
N LYS A 164 -8.50 -3.17 -10.27
CA LYS A 164 -9.00 -4.24 -11.14
C LYS A 164 -10.33 -3.85 -11.76
N SER A 165 -11.25 -3.33 -10.95
CA SER A 165 -12.61 -3.01 -11.38
C SER A 165 -13.17 -1.83 -10.60
N CYS A 166 -13.76 -0.86 -11.33
CA CYS A 166 -14.42 0.31 -10.73
C CYS A 166 -15.84 0.00 -10.21
N ILE A 167 -16.37 -1.21 -10.46
CA ILE A 167 -17.73 -1.58 -10.05
C ILE A 167 -17.73 -2.03 -8.58
N ASP A 168 -16.75 -2.84 -8.22
CA ASP A 168 -16.60 -3.44 -6.88
C ASP A 168 -15.38 -2.89 -6.13
N ASN A 169 -14.63 -1.96 -6.74
CA ASN A 169 -13.38 -1.39 -6.24
C ASN A 169 -12.29 -2.43 -5.96
N SER A 170 -12.37 -3.63 -6.53
CA SER A 170 -11.36 -4.66 -6.36
C SER A 170 -9.99 -4.20 -6.90
N VAL A 171 -8.92 -4.67 -6.27
CA VAL A 171 -7.54 -4.30 -6.57
C VAL A 171 -6.73 -5.55 -6.89
N TRP A 172 -5.86 -5.48 -7.89
CA TRP A 172 -4.81 -6.47 -8.10
C TRP A 172 -3.55 -6.03 -7.38
N VAL A 173 -2.99 -6.91 -6.55
CA VAL A 173 -1.61 -6.78 -6.04
C VAL A 173 -0.72 -7.71 -6.84
N LEU A 174 0.24 -7.13 -7.54
CA LEU A 174 1.13 -7.83 -8.45
C LEU A 174 2.52 -7.95 -7.86
N THR A 175 3.13 -9.12 -8.02
CA THR A 175 4.57 -9.32 -7.79
C THR A 175 5.19 -10.20 -8.88
N PHE A 176 6.51 -10.23 -8.94
CA PHE A 176 7.25 -11.08 -9.87
C PHE A 176 8.05 -12.15 -9.10
N ALA A 177 7.82 -13.42 -9.44
CA ALA A 177 8.37 -14.59 -8.74
C ALA A 177 8.59 -15.78 -9.71
N SER A 178 9.04 -16.92 -9.19
CA SER A 178 8.93 -18.22 -9.90
C SER A 178 7.48 -18.68 -9.92
N GLU A 179 7.10 -19.52 -10.89
CA GLU A 179 5.72 -19.99 -11.04
C GLU A 179 5.12 -20.60 -9.75
N ASP A 180 5.92 -21.28 -8.95
CA ASP A 180 5.53 -21.88 -7.67
C ASP A 180 5.82 -20.99 -6.46
N GLY A 181 6.46 -19.84 -6.64
CA GLY A 181 6.86 -18.93 -5.56
C GLY A 181 7.93 -19.49 -4.62
N THR A 182 8.77 -20.44 -5.05
CA THR A 182 9.78 -21.09 -4.20
C THR A 182 11.22 -20.97 -4.71
N SER A 183 11.46 -20.28 -5.83
CA SER A 183 12.77 -20.16 -6.44
C SER A 183 13.17 -18.70 -6.70
N ASN A 184 14.49 -18.42 -6.64
CA ASN A 184 15.11 -17.14 -6.97
C ASN A 184 15.35 -16.95 -8.48
N VAL A 185 14.71 -17.76 -9.32
CA VAL A 185 14.66 -17.58 -10.77
C VAL A 185 13.23 -17.24 -11.15
N PHE A 186 13.03 -15.98 -11.51
CA PHE A 186 11.72 -15.39 -11.71
C PHE A 186 11.33 -15.41 -13.19
N ASN A 187 10.09 -15.80 -13.44
CA ASN A 187 9.51 -15.92 -14.78
C ASN A 187 7.99 -15.67 -14.80
N THR A 188 7.37 -15.41 -13.65
CA THR A 188 5.93 -15.36 -13.50
C THR A 188 5.50 -14.10 -12.74
N TYR A 189 4.54 -13.38 -13.30
CA TYR A 189 3.80 -12.37 -12.57
C TYR A 189 2.63 -13.04 -11.84
N HIS A 190 2.52 -12.80 -10.53
CA HIS A 190 1.43 -13.23 -9.69
C HIS A 190 0.54 -12.03 -9.39
N ALA A 191 -0.77 -12.14 -9.64
CA ALA A 191 -1.76 -11.14 -9.27
C ALA A 191 -2.72 -11.70 -8.22
N PHE A 192 -2.71 -11.13 -7.02
CA PHE A 192 -3.61 -11.46 -5.91
C PHE A 192 -4.76 -10.46 -5.87
N GLU A 193 -5.99 -10.93 -5.80
CA GLU A 193 -7.16 -10.06 -5.76
C GLU A 193 -7.44 -9.62 -4.33
N VAL A 194 -7.60 -8.31 -4.13
CA VAL A 194 -8.17 -7.74 -2.91
C VAL A 194 -9.58 -7.28 -3.25
N ASN A 195 -10.57 -7.81 -2.54
CA ASN A 195 -11.99 -7.48 -2.69
C ASN A 195 -12.66 -7.24 -1.32
N ASP A 196 -13.97 -7.05 -1.31
CA ASP A 196 -14.75 -6.76 -0.11
C ASP A 196 -14.77 -7.89 0.93
N THR A 197 -14.43 -9.12 0.53
CA THR A 197 -14.26 -10.26 1.43
C THR A 197 -12.84 -10.41 1.99
N GLY A 198 -11.86 -9.71 1.42
CA GLY A 198 -10.45 -9.75 1.81
C GLY A 198 -9.52 -10.07 0.64
N ILE A 199 -8.44 -10.81 0.91
CA ILE A 199 -7.43 -11.18 -0.08
C ILE A 199 -7.69 -12.62 -0.57
N ASP A 200 -7.79 -12.81 -1.89
CA ASP A 200 -7.68 -14.13 -2.49
C ASP A 200 -6.21 -14.56 -2.49
N THR A 201 -5.90 -15.57 -1.68
CA THR A 201 -4.53 -16.09 -1.52
C THR A 201 -4.09 -16.95 -2.71
N THR A 202 -4.97 -17.22 -3.68
CA THR A 202 -4.63 -17.90 -4.93
C THR A 202 -4.42 -16.87 -6.03
N SER A 203 -3.16 -16.65 -6.42
CA SER A 203 -2.83 -15.69 -7.48
C SER A 203 -3.27 -16.18 -8.87
N VAL A 204 -3.70 -15.25 -9.73
CA VAL A 204 -3.68 -15.43 -11.19
C VAL A 204 -2.23 -15.32 -11.67
N LYS A 205 -1.76 -16.31 -12.43
CA LYS A 205 -0.36 -16.41 -12.87
C LYS A 205 -0.21 -16.09 -14.36
N SER A 206 0.79 -15.29 -14.69
CA SER A 206 1.22 -15.02 -16.08
C SER A 206 2.70 -15.36 -16.22
N THR A 207 2.99 -16.53 -16.80
CA THR A 207 4.35 -17.08 -16.92
C THR A 207 4.92 -16.84 -18.32
N PHE A 208 6.19 -16.46 -18.37
CA PHE A 208 6.92 -16.13 -19.59
C PHE A 208 8.20 -16.97 -19.71
N PRO A 209 8.75 -17.19 -20.92
CA PRO A 209 10.03 -17.89 -21.11
C PRO A 209 11.21 -16.98 -20.75
N LEU A 210 11.28 -16.56 -19.48
CA LEU A 210 12.29 -15.69 -18.89
C LEU A 210 13.08 -16.45 -17.81
N SER A 211 14.29 -15.96 -17.52
CA SER A 211 15.12 -16.46 -16.41
C SER A 211 15.83 -15.27 -15.77
N ILE A 212 15.13 -14.59 -14.85
CA ILE A 212 15.64 -13.40 -14.17
C ILE A 212 16.03 -13.78 -12.74
N SER A 213 17.25 -13.45 -12.32
CA SER A 213 17.72 -13.67 -10.95
C SER A 213 17.94 -12.38 -10.17
N ASP A 214 17.86 -11.20 -10.81
CA ASP A 214 17.93 -9.93 -10.09
C ASP A 214 16.60 -9.65 -9.39
N ILE A 215 16.64 -9.71 -8.07
CA ILE A 215 15.48 -9.47 -7.20
C ILE A 215 15.07 -7.99 -7.22
N ARG A 216 16.02 -7.08 -7.42
CA ARG A 216 15.81 -5.63 -7.23
C ARG A 216 15.06 -5.00 -8.37
N GLY A 217 14.40 -3.88 -8.11
CA GLY A 217 13.78 -3.05 -9.12
C GLY A 217 12.34 -2.73 -8.78
N TYR A 218 11.69 -1.98 -9.66
CA TYR A 218 10.37 -1.41 -9.39
C TYR A 218 9.34 -1.92 -10.39
N LEU A 219 8.15 -2.27 -9.90
CA LEU A 219 6.95 -2.53 -10.73
C LEU A 219 6.00 -1.33 -10.58
N LYS A 220 5.54 -0.76 -11.69
CA LYS A 220 4.53 0.29 -11.73
C LYS A 220 3.30 -0.23 -12.46
#